data_AF-A0A1B8VA68-F1
#
_entry.id   AF-A0A1B8VA68-F1
#
_cell.length_a   1.000
_cell.length_b   1.000
_cell.length_c   1.000
_cell.angle_alpha   90.00
_cell.angle_beta   90.00
_cell.angle_gamma   90.00
#
_symmetry.space_group_name_H-M   'P 1'
#
loop_
_entity.id
_entity.type
_entity.pdbx_description
1 polymer ?
#
loop_
_entity_poly.entity_id
_entity_poly.type
_entity_poly.pdbx_seq_one_letter_code
_entity_poly.pdbx_strand_id
1 'polypeptide(L)' 'MKLRKEIEKVIREANEDRASAAQAICAMLEARLGLFEKGWFDDDPLMQQAIQTVQPNRHLKALA' A
#
# COMPACT_ATOMS: atom_id res chain seq x y z
N MET A 1 -9.54 -11.56 -10.59
CA MET A 1 -8.44 -11.26 -11.53
C MET A 1 -7.16 -11.95 -11.03
N LYS A 2 -6.15 -12.17 -11.88
CA LYS A 2 -4.83 -12.67 -11.42
C LYS A 2 -3.98 -11.48 -10.93
N LEU A 3 -3.22 -11.63 -9.85
CA LEU A 3 -2.42 -10.56 -9.22
C LEU A 3 -1.56 -9.77 -10.22
N ARG A 4 -0.87 -10.46 -11.14
CA ARG A 4 -0.07 -9.83 -12.21
C ARG A 4 -0.85 -8.79 -13.02
N LYS A 5 -2.10 -9.09 -13.38
CA LYS A 5 -2.94 -8.19 -14.21
C LYS A 5 -3.38 -6.94 -13.44
N GLU A 6 -3.52 -7.04 -12.13
CA GLU A 6 -3.88 -5.89 -11.29
C GLU A 6 -2.68 -4.98 -11.08
N ILE A 7 -1.49 -5.56 -10.86
CA ILE A 7 -0.23 -4.81 -10.82
C ILE A 7 -0.02 -4.05 -12.14
N GLU A 8 -0.16 -4.72 -13.29
CA GLU A 8 -0.05 -4.09 -14.62
C GLU A 8 -1.05 -2.94 -14.80
N LYS A 9 -2.29 -3.12 -14.32
CA LYS A 9 -3.31 -2.07 -14.35
C LYS A 9 -2.89 -0.86 -13.51
N VAL A 10 -2.42 -1.08 -12.28
CA VAL A 10 -1.98 -0.01 -11.37
C VAL A 10 -0.79 0.77 -11.95
N ILE A 11 0.19 0.07 -12.54
CA ILE A 11 1.33 0.72 -13.20
C ILE A 11 0.87 1.64 -14.34
N ARG A 12 -0.06 1.16 -15.17
CA ARG A 12 -0.61 1.94 -16.28
C ARG A 12 -1.42 3.15 -15.78
N GLU A 13 -2.18 2.99 -14.71
CA GLU A 13 -2.98 4.07 -14.11
C GLU A 13 -2.11 5.15 -13.45
N ALA A 14 -0.90 4.79 -13.00
CA ALA A 14 0.09 5.71 -12.49
C ALA A 14 0.86 6.50 -13.58
N ASN A 15 0.40 6.46 -14.84
CA ASN A 15 1.08 7.08 -16.00
C ASN A 15 2.56 6.65 -16.14
N GLU A 16 2.89 5.42 -15.75
CA GLU A 16 4.26 4.88 -15.74
C GLU A 16 5.25 5.63 -14.82
N ASP A 17 4.78 6.52 -13.94
CA ASP A 17 5.59 7.10 -12.89
C ASP A 17 5.95 6.00 -11.88
N ARG A 18 7.25 5.71 -11.78
CA ARG A 18 7.74 4.56 -11.01
C ARG A 18 7.45 4.69 -9.53
N ALA A 19 7.57 5.90 -8.98
CA ALA A 19 7.34 6.14 -7.55
C ALA A 19 5.85 5.99 -7.21
N SER A 20 4.98 6.62 -7.99
CA SER A 20 3.52 6.53 -7.81
C SER A 20 3.01 5.12 -8.02
N ALA A 21 3.53 4.40 -9.03
CA ALA A 21 3.16 3.01 -9.29
C ALA A 21 3.56 2.10 -8.13
N ALA A 22 4.78 2.23 -7.62
CA ALA A 22 5.27 1.44 -6.48
C ALA A 22 4.41 1.67 -5.24
N GLN A 23 4.12 2.93 -4.89
CA GLN A 23 3.29 3.28 -3.76
C GLN A 23 1.85 2.73 -3.89
N ALA A 24 1.25 2.86 -5.07
CA ALA A 24 -0.10 2.35 -5.33
C ALA A 24 -0.16 0.81 -5.25
N ILE A 25 0.87 0.11 -5.73
CA ILE A 25 0.99 -1.35 -5.59
C ILE A 25 1.12 -1.74 -4.11
N CYS A 26 1.97 -1.06 -3.34
CA CYS A 26 2.14 -1.31 -1.92
C CYS A 26 0.83 -1.12 -1.15
N ALA A 27 0.07 -0.05 -1.42
CA ALA A 27 -1.25 0.18 -0.83
C ALA A 27 -2.28 -0.89 -1.23
N MET A 28 -2.27 -1.33 -2.50
CA MET A 28 -3.13 -2.42 -2.97
C MET A 28 -2.83 -3.74 -2.27
N LEU A 29 -1.55 -4.08 -2.12
CA LEU A 29 -1.11 -5.31 -1.44
C LEU A 29 -1.39 -5.25 0.05
N GLU A 30 -1.20 -4.08 0.67
CA GLU A 30 -1.52 -3.82 2.07
C GLU A 30 -2.97 -4.18 2.38
N ALA A 31 -3.92 -3.69 1.59
CA ALA A 31 -5.35 -3.97 1.76
C ALA A 31 -5.71 -5.46 1.70
N ARG A 32 -4.84 -6.31 1.14
CA ARG A 32 -5.08 -7.75 0.97
C ARG A 32 -4.31 -8.62 1.95
N LEU A 33 -3.10 -8.21 2.31
CA LEU A 33 -2.14 -9.05 3.03
C LEU A 33 -1.83 -8.57 4.44
N GLY A 34 -2.21 -7.34 4.80
CA GLY A 34 -1.88 -6.75 6.10
C GLY A 34 -0.36 -6.70 6.31
N LEU A 35 0.36 -6.00 5.44
CA LEU A 35 1.82 -5.93 5.42
C LEU A 35 2.38 -4.96 6.48
N PHE A 36 1.63 -3.91 6.81
CA PHE A 36 1.99 -2.89 7.79
C PHE A 36 2.22 -3.49 9.18
N GLU A 37 1.28 -4.30 9.66
CA GLU A 37 1.39 -4.98 10.96
C GLU A 37 2.49 -6.06 11.00
N LYS A 38 3.05 -6.39 9.81
CA LYS A 38 4.16 -7.32 9.65
C LYS A 38 5.50 -6.61 9.47
N GLY A 39 5.54 -5.29 9.62
CA GLY A 39 6.77 -4.49 9.57
C GLY A 39 7.33 -4.22 8.17
N TRP A 40 6.58 -4.50 7.10
CA TRP A 40 7.07 -4.31 5.72
C TRP A 40 7.28 -2.85 5.32
N PHE A 41 6.72 -1.90 6.09
CA PHE A 41 6.78 -0.47 5.80
C PHE A 41 7.40 0.34 6.95
N ASP A 42 8.07 -0.31 7.91
CA ASP A 42 8.61 0.37 9.10
C ASP A 42 9.72 1.38 8.74
N ASP A 43 10.44 1.12 7.65
CA ASP A 43 11.48 2.01 7.12
C ASP A 43 11.01 2.86 5.92
N ASP A 44 9.70 2.88 5.64
CA ASP A 44 9.11 3.66 4.54
C ASP A 44 8.11 4.72 5.06
N PRO A 45 8.59 5.93 5.38
CA PRO A 45 7.76 7.01 5.90
C PRO A 45 6.63 7.43 4.95
N LEU A 46 6.83 7.29 3.64
CA LEU A 46 5.81 7.67 2.64
C LEU A 46 4.64 6.69 2.68
N MET A 47 4.92 5.40 2.78
CA MET A 47 3.88 4.39 2.95
C MET A 47 3.18 4.50 4.31
N GLN A 48 3.91 4.83 5.39
CA GLN A 48 3.29 5.09 6.68
C GLN A 48 2.29 6.24 6.61
N GLN A 49 2.67 7.36 5.99
CA GLN A 49 1.77 8.51 5.79
C GLN A 49 0.58 8.16 4.89
N ALA A 50 0.81 7.43 3.79
CA ALA A 50 -0.25 6.99 2.89
C ALA A 50 -1.28 6.11 3.60
N ILE A 51 -0.84 5.16 4.43
CA ILE A 51 -1.71 4.27 5.21
C ILE A 51 -2.52 5.07 6.24
N GLN A 52 -1.90 6.04 6.91
CA GLN A 52 -2.62 6.92 7.85
C GLN A 52 -3.71 7.75 7.16
N THR A 53 -3.44 8.20 5.93
CA THR A 53 -4.40 8.99 5.14
C THR A 53 -5.58 8.14 4.65
N VAL A 54 -5.32 6.90 4.24
CA VAL A 54 -6.33 5.98 3.69
C VAL A 54 -7.10 5.23 4.78
N GLN A 55 -6.50 5.00 5.94
CA GLN A 55 -7.10 4.29 7.06
C GLN A 55 -6.80 4.98 8.41
N PRO A 56 -7.47 6.12 8.69
CA PRO A 56 -7.17 6.96 9.85
C PRO A 56 -7.45 6.31 11.22
N ASN A 57 -8.13 5.16 11.25
CA ASN A 57 -8.43 4.42 12.49
C ASN A 57 -7.64 3.11 12.64
N ARG A 58 -6.68 2.83 11.75
CA ARG A 58 -6.00 1.53 11.75
C ARG A 58 -5.08 1.32 12.95
N HIS A 59 -4.45 2.39 13.43
CA HIS A 59 -3.56 2.37 14.59
C HIS A 59 -4.29 1.98 15.89
N LEU A 60 -5.61 2.17 15.94
CA LEU A 60 -6.43 1.77 17.09
C LEU A 60 -6.70 0.26 17.15
N LYS A 61 -6.57 -0.48 16.04
CA LYS A 61 -6.73 -1.94 16.03
C LYS A 61 -5.48 -2.70 16.48
N ALA A 62 -4.30 -2.08 16.41
CA ALA A 62 -3.05 -2.70 16.84
C ALA A 62 -2.85 -2.70 18.38
N LEU A 63 -3.74 -2.01 19.12
CA LEU A 63 -3.69 -1.85 20.58
C LEU A 63 -4.82 -2.61 21.30
N ALA A 64 -5.62 -3.42 20.59
CA ALA A 64 -6.74 -4.19 21.13
C ALA A 64 -6.47 -5.69 21.11
#